data_AF-A0A9J5XMQ3-F1
#
_entry.id   AF-A0A9J5XMQ3-F1
#
_cell.length_a   1.000
_cell.length_b   1.000
_cell.length_c   1.000
_cell.angle_alpha   90.00
_cell.angle_beta   90.00
_cell.angle_gamma   90.00
#
_symmetry.space_group_name_H-M   'P 1'
#
loop_
_entity.id
_entity.type
_entity.pdbx_description
1 polymer ?
#
loop_
_entity_poly.entity_id
_entity_poly.type
_entity_poly.pdbx_seq_one_letter_code
_entity_poly.pdbx_strand_id
1 'polypeptide(L)'
;LAIVHTEDFPGSKFGGAGVITNVYNPRVEGEQHSACRLKMIKEKNIIQVGWRVDPALYGDNLTRLFIHFTDGKTSSCFNLLCPGFVLLNTQMPIDGVFEPVSQRGGNISDIGLSINWDLEEGNWWLFSTESNTPFGFWPRSV
;
A
#
# COMPACT_ATOMS: atom_id res chain seq x y z
N LEU A 1 11.21 4.92 -13.61
CA LEU A 1 10.09 4.08 -13.14
C LEU A 1 10.48 2.62 -13.36
N ALA A 2 10.51 1.80 -12.32
CA ALA A 2 10.72 0.36 -12.42
C ALA A 2 9.42 -0.34 -12.02
N ILE A 3 8.91 -1.24 -12.86
CA ILE A 3 7.65 -1.97 -12.64
C ILE A 3 7.90 -3.43 -12.94
N VAL A 4 7.49 -4.29 -12.01
CA VAL A 4 7.36 -5.73 -12.21
C VAL A 4 5.87 -6.05 -12.13
N HIS A 5 5.37 -6.85 -13.07
CA HIS A 5 3.98 -7.28 -13.12
C HIS A 5 3.90 -8.74 -13.53
N THR A 6 2.80 -9.40 -13.18
CA THR A 6 2.50 -10.77 -13.60
C THR A 6 2.18 -10.82 -15.09
N GLU A 7 2.57 -11.89 -15.76
CA GLU A 7 2.13 -12.17 -17.14
C GLU A 7 0.63 -12.52 -17.15
N ASP A 8 -0.08 -12.04 -18.19
CA ASP A 8 -1.51 -12.28 -18.36
C ASP A 8 -1.74 -13.59 -19.11
N PHE A 9 -1.97 -14.67 -18.36
CA PHE A 9 -2.35 -15.96 -18.92
C PHE A 9 -3.86 -16.19 -18.78
N PRO A 10 -4.58 -16.52 -19.87
CA PRO A 10 -6.01 -16.81 -19.81
C PRO A 10 -6.33 -17.88 -18.76
N GLY A 11 -7.18 -17.52 -17.79
CA GLY A 11 -7.62 -18.41 -16.72
C GLY A 11 -6.79 -18.33 -15.43
N SER A 12 -5.70 -17.56 -15.39
CA SER A 12 -4.96 -17.30 -14.15
C SER A 12 -5.83 -16.63 -13.09
N LYS A 13 -5.74 -17.13 -11.87
CA LYS A 13 -6.39 -16.56 -10.69
C LYS A 13 -5.33 -16.26 -9.65
N PHE A 14 -5.28 -15.01 -9.21
CA PHE A 14 -4.35 -14.57 -8.17
C PHE A 14 -5.11 -14.39 -6.86
N GLY A 15 -4.66 -15.06 -5.81
CA GLY A 15 -5.23 -14.94 -4.46
C GLY A 15 -4.60 -13.79 -3.65
N GLY A 16 -3.59 -13.11 -4.18
CA GLY A 16 -2.88 -12.06 -3.47
C GLY A 16 -1.53 -11.76 -4.10
N ALA A 17 -0.81 -10.84 -3.47
CA ALA A 17 0.55 -10.48 -3.83
C ALA A 17 1.29 -9.92 -2.61
N GLY A 18 2.62 -10.06 -2.62
CA GLY A 18 3.50 -9.52 -1.58
C GLY A 18 4.63 -8.70 -2.18
N VAL A 19 5.13 -7.75 -1.41
CA VAL A 19 6.31 -6.94 -1.75
C VAL A 19 7.14 -6.70 -0.50
N ILE A 20 8.46 -6.73 -0.63
CA ILE A 20 9.39 -6.22 0.37
C ILE A 20 10.17 -5.10 -0.30
N THR A 21 10.18 -3.91 0.32
CA THR A 21 10.80 -2.72 -0.27
C THR A 21 11.62 -2.00 0.76
N ASN A 22 12.77 -1.44 0.35
CA ASN A 22 13.44 -0.45 1.16
C ASN A 22 12.64 0.85 1.17
N VAL A 23 12.52 1.46 2.34
CA VAL A 23 11.82 2.73 2.55
C VAL A 23 12.83 3.85 2.45
N TYR A 24 12.69 4.73 1.45
CA TYR A 24 13.53 5.92 1.31
C TYR A 24 12.70 7.19 1.52
N ASN A 25 13.37 8.31 1.84
CA ASN A 25 12.78 9.64 1.78
C ASN A 25 13.34 10.45 0.60
N PRO A 26 12.87 10.18 -0.64
CA PRO A 26 13.28 10.94 -1.82
C PRO A 26 12.82 12.40 -1.72
N ARG A 27 13.70 13.33 -2.13
CA ARG A 27 13.35 14.74 -2.28
C ARG A 27 12.30 14.91 -3.37
N VAL A 28 11.24 15.64 -3.04
CA VAL A 28 10.17 16.07 -3.94
C VAL A 28 9.99 17.58 -3.80
N GLU A 29 9.54 18.25 -4.85
CA GLU A 29 9.35 19.71 -4.87
C GLU A 29 7.96 20.09 -5.40
N GLY A 30 7.34 21.11 -4.79
CA GLY A 30 6.00 21.57 -5.18
C GLY A 30 4.96 20.47 -5.06
N GLU A 31 4.24 20.20 -6.16
CA GLU A 31 3.16 19.19 -6.25
C GLU A 31 3.68 17.79 -6.64
N GLN A 32 5.00 17.58 -6.64
CA GLN A 32 5.58 16.27 -6.94
C GLN A 32 5.33 15.28 -5.80
N HIS A 33 5.24 14.01 -6.17
CA HIS A 33 5.21 12.90 -5.22
C HIS A 33 6.10 11.76 -5.70
N SER A 34 6.57 10.95 -4.75
CA SER A 34 7.33 9.73 -5.01
C SER A 34 6.76 8.59 -4.18
N ALA A 35 6.75 7.37 -4.72
CA ALA A 35 6.19 6.21 -4.04
C ALA A 35 6.80 4.89 -4.52
N CYS A 36 6.85 3.92 -3.63
CA CYS A 36 7.01 2.50 -3.95
C CYS A 36 5.76 1.75 -3.46
N ARG A 37 5.24 0.83 -4.27
CA ARG A 37 3.92 0.25 -4.02
C ARG A 37 3.73 -1.11 -4.64
N LEU A 38 2.98 -1.96 -3.93
CA LEU A 38 2.23 -3.07 -4.49
C LEU A 38 0.91 -2.53 -5.04
N LYS A 39 0.50 -3.01 -6.21
CA LYS A 39 -0.74 -2.62 -6.86
C LYS A 39 -1.47 -3.86 -7.37
N MET A 40 -2.69 -4.07 -6.89
CA MET A 40 -3.62 -5.05 -7.44
C MET A 40 -4.66 -4.34 -8.30
N ILE A 41 -4.92 -4.87 -9.48
CA ILE A 41 -5.86 -4.30 -10.45
C ILE A 41 -6.83 -5.40 -10.87
N LYS A 42 -8.12 -5.12 -10.72
CA LYS A 42 -9.19 -5.96 -11.27
C LYS A 42 -10.15 -5.06 -12.04
N GLU A 43 -10.04 -5.10 -13.36
CA GLU A 43 -10.74 -4.18 -14.25
C GLU A 43 -10.44 -2.72 -13.88
N LYS A 44 -11.42 -1.98 -13.36
CA LYS A 44 -11.26 -0.60 -12.90
C LYS A 44 -10.97 -0.48 -11.40
N ASN A 45 -11.13 -1.56 -10.64
CA ASN A 45 -10.87 -1.58 -9.20
C ASN A 45 -9.37 -1.65 -8.95
N ILE A 46 -8.88 -0.83 -8.03
CA ILE A 46 -7.46 -0.78 -7.68
C ILE A 46 -7.32 -0.77 -6.17
N ILE A 47 -6.47 -1.65 -5.65
CA ILE A 47 -5.93 -1.59 -4.29
C ILE A 47 -4.43 -1.35 -4.40
N GLN A 48 -3.92 -0.36 -3.68
CA GLN A 48 -2.51 -0.04 -3.58
C GLN A 48 -2.10 0.06 -2.12
N VAL A 49 -0.90 -0.44 -1.84
CA VAL A 49 -0.24 -0.25 -0.55
C VAL A 49 1.25 -0.07 -0.76
N GLY A 50 1.89 0.73 0.10
CA GLY A 50 3.33 0.92 0.10
C GLY A 50 3.72 2.17 0.86
N TRP A 51 4.82 2.79 0.46
CA TRP A 51 5.25 4.06 1.03
C TRP A 51 5.19 5.20 0.01
N ARG A 52 4.95 6.41 0.49
CA ARG A 52 4.82 7.62 -0.34
C ARG A 52 5.37 8.84 0.37
N VAL A 53 5.99 9.74 -0.40
CA VAL A 53 6.28 11.12 -0.04
C VAL A 53 5.40 12.00 -0.93
N ASP A 54 4.50 12.78 -0.34
CA ASP A 54 3.54 13.60 -1.07
C ASP A 54 3.16 14.85 -0.24
N PRO A 55 3.83 15.99 -0.49
CA PRO A 55 3.61 17.20 0.30
C PRO A 55 2.26 17.84 0.03
N ALA A 56 1.68 17.61 -1.16
CA ALA A 56 0.34 18.09 -1.48
C ALA A 56 -0.73 17.33 -0.68
N LEU A 57 -0.50 16.05 -0.39
CA LEU A 57 -1.40 15.22 0.43
C LEU A 57 -1.18 15.42 1.94
N TYR A 58 0.08 15.48 2.39
CA TYR A 58 0.43 15.41 3.81
C TYR A 58 0.84 16.74 4.44
N GLY A 59 1.18 17.77 3.64
CA GLY A 59 1.71 19.04 4.13
C GLY A 59 3.16 18.99 4.61
N ASP A 60 3.83 17.84 4.47
CA ASP A 60 5.24 17.63 4.82
C ASP A 60 5.97 16.76 3.78
N ASN A 61 7.28 16.62 3.96
CA ASN A 61 8.15 15.80 3.11
C ASN A 61 8.55 14.49 3.80
N LEU A 62 7.68 13.93 4.65
CA LEU A 62 7.97 12.68 5.36
C LEU A 62 7.46 11.48 4.55
N THR A 63 8.24 10.39 4.55
CA THR A 63 7.79 9.13 3.95
C THR A 63 6.78 8.46 4.86
N ARG A 64 5.59 8.16 4.33
CA ARG A 64 4.48 7.58 5.08
C ARG A 64 3.99 6.29 4.46
N LEU A 65 3.52 5.36 5.30
CA LEU A 65 2.75 4.19 4.86
C LEU A 65 1.42 4.69 4.29
N PHE A 66 1.09 4.30 3.07
CA PHE A 66 -0.17 4.70 2.46
C PHE A 66 -0.93 3.48 1.94
N ILE A 67 -2.25 3.63 1.95
CA ILE A 67 -3.13 2.82 1.13
C ILE A 67 -3.88 3.72 0.15
N HIS A 68 -4.23 3.17 -1.00
CA HIS A 68 -5.13 3.81 -1.94
C HIS A 68 -6.10 2.78 -2.50
N PHE A 69 -7.38 3.14 -2.51
CA PHE A 69 -8.44 2.32 -3.06
C PHE A 69 -9.22 3.13 -4.10
N THR A 70 -9.63 2.47 -5.18
CA THR A 70 -10.71 2.97 -6.02
C THR A 70 -11.60 1.84 -6.52
N ASP A 71 -12.91 2.10 -6.54
CA ASP A 71 -13.95 1.24 -7.11
C ASP A 71 -14.05 1.33 -8.65
N GLY A 72 -13.23 2.19 -9.26
CA GLY A 72 -13.25 2.43 -10.70
C GLY A 72 -14.46 3.23 -11.21
N LYS A 73 -15.23 3.83 -10.30
CA LYS A 73 -16.40 4.67 -10.58
C LYS A 73 -16.24 6.03 -9.91
N THR A 74 -16.76 6.17 -8.70
CA THR A 74 -16.85 7.46 -7.99
C THR A 74 -16.03 7.47 -6.70
N SER A 75 -15.73 6.30 -6.14
CA SER A 75 -14.98 6.18 -4.89
C SER A 75 -13.50 6.03 -5.21
N SER A 76 -12.70 7.03 -4.83
CA SER A 76 -11.25 6.97 -4.85
C SER A 76 -10.73 7.80 -3.68
N CYS A 77 -9.91 7.19 -2.83
CA CYS A 77 -9.41 7.88 -1.64
C CYS A 77 -8.11 7.25 -1.14
N PHE A 78 -7.35 8.09 -0.44
CA PHE A 78 -6.11 7.71 0.23
C PHE A 78 -6.37 7.43 1.71
N ASN A 79 -5.56 6.54 2.26
CA ASN A 79 -5.50 6.25 3.69
C ASN A 79 -6.89 5.93 4.26
N LEU A 80 -7.14 6.36 5.50
CA LEU A 80 -8.40 6.12 6.21
C LEU A 80 -9.51 7.11 5.84
N LEU A 81 -9.33 7.89 4.75
CA LEU A 81 -10.39 8.76 4.24
C LEU A 81 -11.49 7.96 3.52
N CYS A 82 -11.23 6.69 3.18
CA CYS A 82 -12.23 5.76 2.68
C CYS A 82 -12.95 5.04 3.84
N PRO A 83 -14.29 4.89 3.82
CA PRO A 83 -14.97 3.91 4.68
C PRO A 83 -14.68 2.46 4.26
N GLY A 84 -13.87 2.26 3.21
CA GLY A 84 -13.58 0.97 2.61
C GLY A 84 -12.48 0.15 3.28
N PHE A 85 -11.77 0.68 4.28
CA PHE A 85 -10.71 -0.05 4.99
C PHE A 85 -10.99 -0.09 6.49
N VAL A 86 -11.02 -1.29 7.06
CA VAL A 86 -11.18 -1.52 8.49
C VAL A 86 -9.79 -1.72 9.10
N LEU A 87 -9.31 -0.72 9.83
CA LEU A 87 -8.05 -0.79 10.58
C LEU A 87 -8.23 -1.68 11.82
N LEU A 88 -7.33 -2.64 12.02
CA LEU A 88 -7.31 -3.54 13.18
C LEU A 88 -6.11 -3.28 14.09
N ASN A 89 -4.93 -3.07 13.50
CA ASN A 89 -3.70 -2.85 14.26
C ASN A 89 -3.31 -1.37 14.24
N THR A 90 -3.43 -0.70 15.37
CA THR A 90 -3.08 0.72 15.53
C THR A 90 -1.60 0.95 15.88
N GLN A 91 -0.82 -0.11 16.13
CA GLN A 91 0.61 0.02 16.42
C GLN A 91 1.43 0.41 15.20
N MET A 92 0.94 0.09 14.00
CA MET A 92 1.50 0.58 12.74
C MET A 92 0.38 1.30 11.96
N PRO A 93 0.14 2.58 12.26
CA PRO A 93 -0.98 3.28 11.66
C PRO A 93 -0.77 3.45 10.15
N ILE A 94 -1.84 3.23 9.38
CA ILE A 94 -1.95 3.79 8.03
C ILE A 94 -1.75 5.31 8.15
N ASP A 95 -1.03 5.90 7.20
CA ASP A 95 -0.56 7.30 7.27
C ASP A 95 0.55 7.54 8.33
N GLY A 96 1.09 6.47 8.91
CA GLY A 96 2.22 6.55 9.82
C GLY A 96 3.51 6.96 9.10
N VAL A 97 4.28 7.83 9.74
CA VAL A 97 5.62 8.22 9.29
C VAL A 97 6.60 7.06 9.52
N PHE A 98 7.42 6.77 8.53
CA PHE A 98 8.55 5.86 8.69
C PHE A 98 9.73 6.57 9.34
N GLU A 99 10.16 6.05 10.48
CA GLU A 99 11.39 6.47 11.13
C GLU A 99 12.02 5.27 11.88
N PRO A 100 13.28 4.89 11.57
CA PRO A 100 14.17 5.46 10.55
C PRO A 100 13.80 5.07 9.11
N VAL A 101 14.34 5.81 8.13
CA VAL A 101 14.32 5.47 6.69
C VAL A 101 15.71 5.01 6.21
N SER A 102 15.74 4.29 5.09
CA SER A 102 16.97 3.85 4.42
C SER A 102 17.85 5.01 3.98
N GLN A 103 19.16 4.80 4.10
CA GLN A 103 20.19 5.71 3.62
C GLN A 103 21.05 5.02 2.57
N ARG A 104 21.32 5.72 1.45
CA ARG A 104 22.16 5.15 0.38
C ARG A 104 23.58 4.92 0.90
N GLY A 105 24.03 3.67 0.88
CA GLY A 105 25.34 3.27 1.41
C GLY A 105 25.41 3.27 2.95
N GLY A 106 24.28 3.42 3.63
CA GLY A 106 24.17 3.37 5.08
C GLY A 106 23.16 2.30 5.54
N ASN A 107 22.50 2.57 6.66
CA ASN A 107 21.50 1.66 7.22
C ASN A 107 20.29 1.54 6.27
N ILE A 108 19.77 0.32 6.19
CA ILE A 108 18.60 -0.01 5.39
C ILE A 108 17.43 -0.26 6.34
N SER A 109 16.30 0.35 6.01
CA SER A 109 15.00 0.10 6.64
C SER A 109 14.06 -0.37 5.54
N ASP A 110 13.53 -1.57 5.67
CA ASP A 110 12.57 -2.15 4.75
C ASP A 110 11.19 -2.28 5.39
N ILE A 111 10.21 -2.52 4.52
CA ILE A 111 8.88 -2.91 4.92
C ILE A 111 8.40 -4.03 4.00
N GLY A 112 7.96 -5.11 4.62
CA GLY A 112 7.26 -6.20 3.98
C GLY A 112 5.73 -6.08 4.06
N LEU A 113 5.04 -6.06 2.92
CA LEU A 113 3.59 -5.91 2.82
C LEU A 113 3.00 -7.00 1.93
N SER A 114 1.83 -7.52 2.29
CA SER A 114 1.07 -8.41 1.40
C SER A 114 -0.41 -8.13 1.45
N ILE A 115 -1.07 -8.30 0.30
CA ILE A 115 -2.53 -8.26 0.20
C ILE A 115 -3.01 -9.65 -0.20
N ASN A 116 -3.88 -10.26 0.60
CA ASN A 116 -4.37 -11.62 0.39
C ASN A 116 -5.91 -11.66 0.43
N TRP A 117 -6.51 -12.39 -0.50
CA TRP A 117 -7.94 -12.68 -0.54
C TRP A 117 -8.29 -13.76 0.47
N ASP A 118 -9.31 -13.51 1.28
CA ASP A 118 -9.91 -14.51 2.14
C ASP A 118 -10.99 -15.31 1.40
N LEU A 119 -10.89 -16.65 1.43
CA LEU A 119 -11.85 -17.55 0.80
C LEU A 119 -13.17 -17.67 1.58
N GLU A 120 -13.19 -17.36 2.88
CA GLU A 120 -14.37 -17.49 3.73
C GLU A 120 -15.28 -16.26 3.60
N GLU A 121 -14.80 -15.07 3.96
CA GLU A 121 -15.62 -13.86 3.95
C GLU A 121 -15.51 -13.07 2.63
N GLY A 122 -14.47 -13.33 1.82
CA GLY A 122 -14.21 -12.61 0.58
C GLY A 122 -13.59 -11.22 0.79
N ASN A 123 -12.95 -11.00 1.93
CA ASN A 123 -12.27 -9.74 2.24
C ASN A 123 -10.84 -9.73 1.68
N TRP A 124 -10.34 -8.54 1.34
CA TRP A 124 -8.92 -8.35 1.01
C TRP A 124 -8.17 -7.90 2.25
N TRP A 125 -7.23 -8.71 2.72
CA TRP A 125 -6.48 -8.44 3.94
C TRP A 125 -5.10 -7.87 3.66
N LEU A 126 -4.72 -6.82 4.40
CA LEU A 126 -3.37 -6.26 4.39
C LEU A 126 -2.57 -6.81 5.58
N PHE A 127 -1.42 -7.40 5.31
CA PHE A 127 -0.52 -7.97 6.32
C PHE A 127 0.89 -7.38 6.24
N SER A 128 1.56 -7.34 7.39
CA SER A 128 3.02 -7.29 7.43
C SER A 128 3.56 -8.69 7.11
N THR A 129 4.50 -8.79 6.17
CA THR A 129 5.11 -10.09 5.87
C THR A 129 6.16 -10.50 6.91
N GLU A 130 6.63 -9.56 7.73
CA GLU A 130 7.64 -9.82 8.76
C GLU A 130 7.02 -10.46 10.01
N SER A 131 5.95 -9.85 10.53
CA SER A 131 5.28 -10.32 11.75
C SER A 131 4.08 -11.22 11.48
N ASN A 132 3.64 -11.34 10.21
CA ASN A 132 2.40 -11.99 9.82
C ASN A 132 1.16 -11.42 10.55
N THR A 133 1.22 -10.17 10.99
CA THR A 133 0.10 -9.49 11.66
C THR A 133 -0.73 -8.69 10.66
N PRO A 134 -2.07 -8.73 10.73
CA PRO A 134 -2.91 -7.92 9.87
C PRO A 134 -2.83 -6.46 10.29
N PHE A 135 -2.73 -5.55 9.32
CA PHE A 135 -3.00 -4.13 9.52
C PHE A 135 -4.51 -3.89 9.59
N GLY A 136 -5.24 -4.56 8.68
CA GLY A 136 -6.66 -4.36 8.45
C GLY A 136 -7.10 -5.01 7.15
N PHE A 137 -8.32 -4.73 6.70
CA PHE A 137 -8.87 -5.32 5.49
C PHE A 137 -9.84 -4.40 4.75
N TRP A 138 -10.00 -4.63 3.45
CA TRP A 138 -11.09 -4.09 2.64
C TRP A 138 -12.22 -5.13 2.56
N PRO A 139 -13.45 -4.80 3.02
CA PRO A 139 -14.59 -5.67 2.86
C PRO A 139 -14.92 -5.98 1.39
N ARG A 140 -15.50 -7.16 1.13
CA ARG A 140 -15.91 -7.58 -0.22
C ARG A 140 -16.82 -6.58 -0.96
N SER A 141 -17.67 -5.88 -0.22
CA SER A 141 -18.75 -5.04 -0.74
C SER A 141 -18.37 -3.58 -0.95
N VAL A 142 -17.08 -3.24 -0.82
CA VAL A 142 -16.57 -1.88 -1.08
C VAL A 142 -16.37 -1.66 -2.58
#